data_AF-A0A1F4ACJ1-F1
#
_entry.id   AF-A0A1F4ACJ1-F1
#
_cell.length_a   1.000
_cell.length_b   1.000
_cell.length_c   1.000
_cell.angle_alpha   90.00
_cell.angle_beta   90.00
_cell.angle_gamma   90.00
#
_symmetry.space_group_name_H-M   'P 1'
#
loop_
_entity.id
_entity.type
_entity.pdbx_description
1 polymer ?
#
loop_
_entity_poly.entity_id
_entity_poly.type
_entity_poly.pdbx_seq_one_letter_code
_entity_poly.pdbx_strand_id
1 'polypeptide(L)'
;LRTAFREATLGAPGPVHLRIGGHHAESVMTEADLELIVEERFKQVPPLRPAADPAQVIEALRVLDAAERPVIVAGGGVVWSGAQAEVVALAEKLQIPVATSLNAKGAILDTHPLAVGVTGTYSRACANRTVGESDLVFYIGSHTGGQVTTRWQVPRPGKPVIHLDIDAREIGRNYPTKCGLVGDAKTVLGQMLEAAGSGGAAERAPWLDQVRGFVQEWRASVAANVDSDAVPMRPERVCREISRALPERAVLVCDTGHSGIWCGAMVDFTRPGQRLIRCAGSLGWGFPGALGVKCALPDAPVVCFAGDGGFYYHLAELETAARYGINLVVVVNNNGALNQEIPHFDKSYGGDPDERGREMWGFSKVDFTKVAESLGCAGLRVEEPADMAPALEKALAMKRPVVIDTVTDHRAFSPKTWTGP
;
A
#
# COMPACT_ATOMS: atom_id res chain seq x y z
N LEU A 1 -18.29 -25.87 -3.01
CA LEU A 1 -17.36 -25.13 -3.89
C LEU A 1 -17.98 -23.83 -4.44
N ARG A 2 -19.07 -23.85 -5.21
CA ARG A 2 -19.72 -22.61 -5.75
C ARG A 2 -19.94 -21.51 -4.71
N THR A 3 -20.55 -21.85 -3.58
CA THR A 3 -20.76 -20.90 -2.47
C THR A 3 -19.45 -20.28 -1.99
N ALA A 4 -18.36 -21.03 -1.94
CA ALA A 4 -17.06 -20.49 -1.53
C ALA A 4 -16.55 -19.41 -2.49
N PHE A 5 -16.70 -19.58 -3.80
CA PHE A 5 -16.36 -18.54 -4.77
C PHE A 5 -17.26 -17.32 -4.62
N ARG A 6 -18.56 -17.51 -4.38
CA ARG A 6 -19.50 -16.41 -4.12
C ARG A 6 -19.10 -15.61 -2.87
N GLU A 7 -18.89 -16.28 -1.75
CA GLU A 7 -18.49 -15.65 -0.49
C GLU A 7 -17.13 -14.96 -0.61
N ALA A 8 -16.17 -15.55 -1.34
CA ALA A 8 -14.84 -14.97 -1.51
C ALA A 8 -14.82 -13.70 -2.38
N THR A 9 -15.79 -13.53 -3.28
CA THR A 9 -15.75 -12.47 -4.30
C THR A 9 -16.81 -11.38 -4.11
N LEU A 10 -17.91 -11.65 -3.39
CA LEU A 10 -18.99 -10.70 -3.15
C LEU A 10 -18.63 -9.59 -2.16
N GLY A 11 -19.29 -8.43 -2.31
CA GLY A 11 -19.20 -7.31 -1.37
C GLY A 11 -17.76 -6.87 -1.14
N ALA A 12 -17.32 -6.84 0.12
CA ALA A 12 -15.92 -6.73 0.49
C ALA A 12 -15.26 -8.13 0.44
N PRO A 13 -14.40 -8.41 -0.57
CA PRO A 13 -13.85 -9.75 -0.80
C PRO A 13 -13.01 -10.26 0.36
N GLY A 14 -13.02 -11.57 0.60
CA GLY A 14 -12.34 -12.17 1.76
C GLY A 14 -12.02 -13.65 1.61
N PRO A 15 -11.22 -14.21 2.54
CA PRO A 15 -10.85 -15.62 2.50
C PRO A 15 -12.04 -16.53 2.86
N VAL A 16 -12.09 -17.70 2.23
CA VAL A 16 -13.03 -18.78 2.58
C VAL A 16 -12.24 -20.05 2.87
N HIS A 17 -12.60 -20.74 3.95
CA HIS A 17 -11.99 -22.01 4.34
C HIS A 17 -12.99 -23.14 4.17
N LEU A 18 -12.60 -24.18 3.43
CA LEU A 18 -13.39 -25.40 3.23
C LEU A 18 -12.70 -26.56 3.95
N ARG A 19 -13.39 -27.15 4.92
CA ARG A 19 -12.95 -28.38 5.56
C ARG A 19 -13.52 -29.57 4.80
N ILE A 20 -12.63 -30.41 4.29
CA ILE A 20 -12.98 -31.65 3.60
C ILE A 20 -12.83 -32.81 4.58
N GLY A 21 -13.76 -33.77 4.54
CA GLY A 21 -13.80 -34.89 5.47
C GLY A 21 -12.71 -35.92 5.20
N GLY A 22 -12.28 -36.60 6.27
CA GLY A 22 -11.25 -37.65 6.21
C GLY A 22 -9.88 -37.20 6.74
N HIS A 23 -9.00 -38.16 7.04
CA HIS A 23 -7.64 -37.90 7.53
C HIS A 23 -6.70 -37.45 6.40
N HIS A 24 -6.92 -37.95 5.20
CA HIS A 24 -6.19 -37.60 3.98
C HIS A 24 -7.09 -36.96 2.92
N ALA A 25 -8.21 -36.36 3.36
CA ALA A 25 -9.28 -35.87 2.49
C ALA A 25 -9.87 -36.96 1.58
N GLU A 26 -10.03 -38.20 2.08
CA GLU A 26 -10.47 -39.38 1.33
C GLU A 26 -11.75 -39.13 0.51
N SER A 27 -12.61 -38.21 0.96
CA SER A 27 -13.80 -37.80 0.19
C SER A 27 -13.53 -37.09 -1.14
N VAL A 28 -12.30 -36.65 -1.45
CA VAL A 28 -11.93 -36.15 -2.80
C VAL A 28 -11.43 -37.25 -3.72
N MET A 29 -11.14 -38.45 -3.19
CA MET A 29 -10.70 -39.60 -3.97
C MET A 29 -11.88 -40.42 -4.51
N THR A 30 -13.10 -40.12 -4.07
CA THR A 30 -14.32 -40.74 -4.59
C THR A 30 -14.76 -40.04 -5.87
N GLU A 31 -15.06 -40.83 -6.90
CA GLU A 31 -15.67 -40.33 -8.13
C GLU A 31 -17.17 -40.17 -7.96
N ALA A 32 -17.73 -39.11 -8.56
CA ALA A 32 -19.16 -38.88 -8.62
C ALA A 32 -19.51 -38.33 -10.01
N ASP A 33 -20.57 -38.84 -10.62
CA ASP A 33 -21.11 -38.31 -11.87
C ASP A 33 -21.96 -37.07 -11.57
N LEU A 34 -21.28 -35.91 -11.52
CA LEU A 34 -21.87 -34.62 -11.19
C LEU A 34 -21.61 -33.65 -12.34
N GLU A 35 -22.66 -32.96 -12.78
CA GLU A 35 -22.52 -31.81 -13.67
C GLU A 35 -21.82 -30.65 -12.92
N LEU A 36 -20.67 -30.22 -13.42
CA LEU A 36 -19.93 -29.09 -12.85
C LEU A 36 -20.62 -27.77 -13.24
N ILE A 37 -21.35 -27.20 -12.29
CA ILE A 37 -21.96 -25.88 -12.48
C ILE A 37 -20.95 -24.80 -12.07
N VAL A 38 -20.54 -23.97 -13.03
CA VAL A 38 -19.66 -22.81 -12.80
C VAL A 38 -20.45 -21.53 -13.04
N GLU A 39 -20.44 -20.63 -12.06
CA GLU A 39 -21.09 -19.33 -12.20
C GLU A 39 -20.08 -18.30 -12.72
N GLU A 40 -20.07 -18.06 -14.03
CA GLU A 40 -19.10 -17.20 -14.72
C GLU A 40 -18.88 -15.84 -14.04
N ARG A 41 -19.95 -15.24 -13.52
CA ARG A 41 -19.92 -13.93 -12.85
C ARG A 41 -18.99 -13.90 -11.63
N PHE A 42 -18.83 -15.01 -10.91
CA PHE A 42 -18.05 -15.10 -9.67
C PHE A 42 -16.61 -15.60 -9.88
N LYS A 43 -16.15 -15.62 -11.14
CA LYS A 43 -14.74 -15.89 -11.47
C LYS A 43 -13.81 -14.68 -11.30
N GLN A 44 -14.38 -13.50 -11.07
CA GLN A 44 -13.65 -12.23 -10.99
C GLN A 44 -14.16 -11.36 -9.84
N VAL A 45 -13.34 -10.39 -9.45
CA VAL A 45 -13.65 -9.41 -8.41
C VAL A 45 -13.63 -7.99 -9.01
N PRO A 46 -14.66 -7.16 -8.76
CA PRO A 46 -15.93 -7.51 -8.11
C PRO A 46 -16.88 -8.24 -9.09
N PRO A 47 -17.68 -9.21 -8.63
CA PRO A 47 -18.65 -9.93 -9.45
C PRO A 47 -19.95 -9.13 -9.68
N LEU A 48 -20.25 -8.19 -8.80
CA LEU A 48 -21.40 -7.30 -8.85
C LEU A 48 -20.93 -5.86 -8.62
N ARG A 49 -21.57 -4.90 -9.31
CA ARG A 49 -21.22 -3.49 -9.21
C ARG A 49 -22.46 -2.63 -8.89
N PRO A 50 -23.02 -2.74 -7.67
CA PRO A 50 -24.24 -2.02 -7.30
C PRO A 50 -24.04 -0.50 -7.42
N ALA A 51 -25.08 0.17 -7.92
CA ALA A 51 -25.17 1.63 -7.96
C ALA A 51 -25.67 2.18 -6.62
N ALA A 52 -25.34 3.43 -6.33
CA ALA A 52 -25.91 4.15 -5.19
C ALA A 52 -27.27 4.76 -5.57
N ASP A 53 -28.07 5.06 -4.55
CA ASP A 53 -29.30 5.85 -4.70
C ASP A 53 -28.99 7.20 -5.39
N PRO A 54 -29.61 7.50 -6.55
CA PRO A 54 -29.39 8.76 -7.25
C PRO A 54 -29.58 10.01 -6.38
N ALA A 55 -30.52 9.99 -5.42
CA ALA A 55 -30.73 11.12 -4.52
C ALA A 55 -29.52 11.35 -3.59
N GLN A 56 -28.88 10.27 -3.13
CA GLN A 56 -27.65 10.35 -2.33
C GLN A 56 -26.47 10.83 -3.18
N VAL A 57 -26.39 10.44 -4.45
CA VAL A 57 -25.35 10.93 -5.37
C VAL A 57 -25.44 12.45 -5.54
N ILE A 58 -26.64 12.99 -5.75
CA ILE A 58 -26.87 14.44 -5.85
C ILE A 58 -26.53 15.15 -4.53
N GLU A 59 -26.94 14.58 -3.39
CA GLU A 59 -26.62 15.17 -2.09
C GLU A 59 -25.11 15.17 -1.80
N ALA A 60 -24.39 14.10 -2.14
CA ALA A 60 -22.94 14.03 -2.00
C ALA A 60 -22.24 15.12 -2.83
N LEU A 61 -22.66 15.32 -4.08
CA LEU A 61 -22.14 16.39 -4.95
C LEU A 61 -22.45 17.78 -4.37
N ARG A 62 -23.67 18.01 -3.87
CA ARG A 62 -24.04 19.28 -3.22
C ARG A 62 -23.17 19.57 -2.00
N VAL A 63 -22.88 18.56 -1.18
CA VAL A 63 -22.00 18.69 -0.01
C VAL A 63 -20.54 18.94 -0.44
N LEU A 64 -20.05 18.29 -1.49
CA LEU A 64 -18.72 18.55 -2.05
C LEU A 64 -18.61 19.99 -2.59
N ASP A 65 -19.59 20.44 -3.37
CA ASP A 65 -19.61 21.77 -3.99
C ASP A 65 -19.61 22.91 -2.96
N ALA A 66 -20.20 22.69 -1.79
CA ALA A 66 -20.21 23.65 -0.69
C ALA A 66 -18.92 23.66 0.15
N ALA A 67 -18.02 22.69 -0.03
CA ALA A 67 -16.78 22.59 0.75
C ALA A 67 -15.67 23.48 0.15
N GLU A 68 -15.00 24.25 1.01
CA GLU A 68 -13.90 25.15 0.65
C GLU A 68 -12.57 24.40 0.56
N ARG A 69 -12.34 23.44 1.46
CA ARG A 69 -11.09 22.68 1.58
C ARG A 69 -11.33 21.16 1.56
N PRO A 70 -12.03 20.60 0.55
CA PRO A 70 -12.28 19.16 0.50
C PRO A 70 -10.99 18.39 0.20
N VAL A 71 -10.98 17.11 0.57
CA VAL A 71 -9.95 16.14 0.19
C VAL A 71 -10.57 14.78 -0.09
N ILE A 72 -10.09 14.08 -1.11
CA ILE A 72 -10.44 12.68 -1.39
C ILE A 72 -9.44 11.77 -0.69
N VAL A 73 -9.91 10.72 -0.03
CA VAL A 73 -9.09 9.61 0.46
C VAL A 73 -9.52 8.32 -0.25
N ALA A 74 -8.73 7.94 -1.26
CA ALA A 74 -8.95 6.70 -2.01
C ALA A 74 -8.45 5.49 -1.21
N GLY A 75 -9.32 4.50 -1.01
CA GLY A 75 -9.06 3.27 -0.27
C GLY A 75 -8.84 2.05 -1.15
N GLY A 76 -8.55 0.91 -0.54
CA GLY A 76 -8.33 -0.36 -1.25
C GLY A 76 -9.51 -0.78 -2.13
N GLY A 77 -10.74 -0.40 -1.79
CA GLY A 77 -11.93 -0.64 -2.59
C GLY A 77 -11.88 0.02 -3.97
N VAL A 78 -11.18 1.16 -4.13
CA VAL A 78 -10.91 1.77 -5.44
C VAL A 78 -10.09 0.82 -6.32
N VAL A 79 -9.06 0.19 -5.74
CA VAL A 79 -8.18 -0.74 -6.46
C VAL A 79 -8.93 -2.01 -6.83
N TRP A 80 -9.65 -2.61 -5.87
CA TRP A 80 -10.46 -3.80 -6.12
C TRP A 80 -11.53 -3.58 -7.18
N SER A 81 -12.16 -2.39 -7.19
CA SER A 81 -13.16 -2.03 -8.19
C SER A 81 -12.57 -1.70 -9.57
N GLY A 82 -11.29 -1.35 -9.65
CA GLY A 82 -10.68 -0.83 -10.87
C GLY A 82 -11.17 0.60 -11.19
N ALA A 83 -11.31 1.42 -10.15
CA ALA A 83 -11.92 2.76 -10.20
C ALA A 83 -10.89 3.92 -10.21
N GLN A 84 -9.62 3.62 -10.49
CA GLN A 84 -8.52 4.60 -10.42
C GLN A 84 -8.74 5.78 -11.38
N ALA A 85 -9.14 5.50 -12.62
CA ALA A 85 -9.37 6.54 -13.63
C ALA A 85 -10.53 7.46 -13.23
N GLU A 86 -11.58 6.89 -12.65
CA GLU A 86 -12.77 7.59 -12.19
C GLU A 86 -12.47 8.50 -10.98
N VAL A 87 -11.60 8.06 -10.06
CA VAL A 87 -11.09 8.90 -8.96
C VAL A 87 -10.33 10.11 -9.51
N VAL A 88 -9.41 9.89 -10.46
CA VAL A 88 -8.63 10.99 -11.07
C VAL A 88 -9.55 11.95 -11.82
N ALA A 89 -10.45 11.44 -12.65
CA ALA A 89 -11.38 12.28 -13.41
C ALA A 89 -12.28 13.13 -12.50
N LEU A 90 -12.78 12.57 -11.39
CA LEU A 90 -13.60 13.32 -10.45
C LEU A 90 -12.78 14.38 -9.71
N ALA A 91 -11.56 14.02 -9.28
CA ALA A 91 -10.64 14.93 -8.62
C ALA A 91 -10.25 16.11 -9.53
N GLU A 92 -9.97 15.87 -10.82
CA GLU A 92 -9.69 16.90 -11.81
C GLU A 92 -10.92 17.77 -12.08
N LYS A 93 -12.08 17.17 -12.29
CA LYS A 93 -13.33 17.90 -12.57
C LYS A 93 -13.73 18.84 -11.43
N LEU A 94 -13.50 18.42 -10.19
CA LEU A 94 -13.84 19.18 -8.99
C LEU A 94 -12.63 19.91 -8.38
N GLN A 95 -11.43 19.79 -8.92
CA GLN A 95 -10.21 20.40 -8.38
C GLN A 95 -9.97 20.05 -6.89
N ILE A 96 -10.05 18.75 -6.56
CA ILE A 96 -9.92 18.24 -5.17
C ILE A 96 -8.61 17.45 -5.02
N PRO A 97 -7.76 17.73 -4.02
CA PRO A 97 -6.56 16.94 -3.77
C PRO A 97 -6.90 15.50 -3.34
N VAL A 98 -6.03 14.55 -3.72
CA VAL A 98 -6.21 13.12 -3.52
C VAL A 98 -5.11 12.56 -2.64
N ALA A 99 -5.50 12.13 -1.45
CA ALA A 99 -4.72 11.23 -0.60
C ALA A 99 -5.13 9.77 -0.88
N THR A 100 -4.24 8.84 -0.54
CA THR A 100 -4.51 7.40 -0.66
C THR A 100 -4.31 6.71 0.69
N SER A 101 -5.09 5.67 0.96
CA SER A 101 -4.65 4.64 1.90
C SER A 101 -3.43 3.90 1.31
N LEU A 102 -2.65 3.21 2.13
CA LEU A 102 -1.53 2.41 1.62
C LEU A 102 -1.99 1.36 0.60
N ASN A 103 -3.16 0.73 0.81
CA ASN A 103 -3.75 -0.24 -0.12
C ASN A 103 -4.17 0.36 -1.46
N ALA A 104 -4.22 1.69 -1.57
CA ALA A 104 -4.56 2.42 -2.78
C ALA A 104 -3.39 3.23 -3.34
N LYS A 105 -2.16 3.00 -2.85
CA LYS A 105 -0.99 3.61 -3.47
C LYS A 105 -0.91 3.20 -4.94
N GLY A 106 -0.80 4.19 -5.82
CA GLY A 106 -0.89 4.00 -7.27
C GLY A 106 -2.30 4.20 -7.86
N ALA A 107 -3.32 4.52 -7.05
CA ALA A 107 -4.62 4.94 -7.55
C ALA A 107 -4.55 6.29 -8.29
N ILE A 108 -3.60 7.13 -7.91
CA ILE A 108 -3.17 8.34 -8.60
C ILE A 108 -1.63 8.34 -8.61
N LEU A 109 -1.02 8.77 -9.71
CA LEU A 109 0.45 8.85 -9.79
C LEU A 109 0.99 9.92 -8.85
N ASP A 110 2.14 9.67 -8.22
CA ASP A 110 2.79 10.59 -7.28
C ASP A 110 3.30 11.88 -7.96
N THR A 111 3.34 11.90 -9.31
CA THR A 111 3.65 13.06 -10.14
C THR A 111 2.42 13.94 -10.46
N HIS A 112 1.21 13.45 -10.17
CA HIS A 112 -0.01 14.19 -10.48
C HIS A 112 -0.15 15.44 -9.59
N PRO A 113 -0.54 16.62 -10.12
CA PRO A 113 -0.63 17.85 -9.34
C PRO A 113 -1.56 17.79 -8.13
N LEU A 114 -2.61 16.95 -8.20
CA LEU A 114 -3.56 16.71 -7.11
C LEU A 114 -3.13 15.59 -6.14
N ALA A 115 -2.05 14.85 -6.41
CA ALA A 115 -1.62 13.77 -5.52
C ALA A 115 -0.85 14.32 -4.31
N VAL A 116 -1.33 14.01 -3.10
CA VAL A 116 -0.64 14.39 -1.85
C VAL A 116 0.10 13.22 -1.19
N GLY A 117 -0.14 11.99 -1.65
CA GLY A 117 0.52 10.77 -1.19
C GLY A 117 -0.33 9.92 -0.24
N VAL A 118 0.34 9.04 0.50
CA VAL A 118 -0.32 8.10 1.43
C VAL A 118 -0.61 8.79 2.76
N THR A 119 -1.84 8.65 3.27
CA THR A 119 -2.28 9.14 4.60
C THR A 119 -2.26 8.02 5.64
N GLY A 120 -2.24 8.39 6.93
CA GLY A 120 -2.28 7.49 8.07
C GLY A 120 -0.97 7.39 8.84
N THR A 121 -0.69 6.23 9.43
CA THR A 121 0.55 5.97 10.17
C THR A 121 1.75 5.72 9.24
N TYR A 122 1.49 5.24 8.01
CA TYR A 122 2.52 4.88 7.02
C TYR A 122 2.56 5.96 5.93
N SER A 123 2.67 7.21 6.34
CA SER A 123 2.24 8.36 5.54
C SER A 123 3.35 9.31 5.15
N ARG A 124 2.99 10.22 4.23
CA ARG A 124 3.67 11.50 4.07
C ARG A 124 3.06 12.52 5.02
N ALA A 125 3.90 13.36 5.63
CA ALA A 125 3.40 14.44 6.49
C ALA A 125 2.44 15.37 5.74
N CYS A 126 2.70 15.65 4.45
CA CYS A 126 1.82 16.47 3.62
C CYS A 126 0.43 15.86 3.40
N ALA A 127 0.32 14.54 3.22
CA ALA A 127 -0.97 13.87 3.07
C ALA A 127 -1.79 13.95 4.36
N ASN A 128 -1.17 13.65 5.50
CA ASN A 128 -1.81 13.79 6.81
C ASN A 128 -2.21 15.24 7.08
N ARG A 129 -1.34 16.22 6.78
CA ARG A 129 -1.63 17.64 6.95
C ARG A 129 -2.81 18.09 6.08
N THR A 130 -2.84 17.68 4.82
CA THR A 130 -3.96 17.94 3.89
C THR A 130 -5.28 17.39 4.45
N VAL A 131 -5.28 16.14 4.95
CA VAL A 131 -6.46 15.52 5.57
C VAL A 131 -6.84 16.17 6.91
N GLY A 132 -5.86 16.60 7.68
CA GLY A 132 -6.06 17.27 8.97
C GLY A 132 -6.68 18.65 8.82
N GLU A 133 -6.20 19.44 7.86
CA GLU A 133 -6.58 20.85 7.63
C GLU A 133 -7.80 21.02 6.69
N SER A 134 -8.28 19.94 6.06
CA SER A 134 -9.50 19.96 5.24
C SER A 134 -10.73 20.39 6.04
N ASP A 135 -11.81 20.82 5.38
CA ASP A 135 -13.11 21.00 6.02
C ASP A 135 -14.05 19.80 5.82
N LEU A 136 -13.80 19.00 4.78
CA LEU A 136 -14.56 17.81 4.41
C LEU A 136 -13.61 16.72 3.89
N VAL A 137 -13.83 15.47 4.32
CA VAL A 137 -13.11 14.30 3.78
C VAL A 137 -14.08 13.39 3.02
N PHE A 138 -13.77 13.08 1.77
CA PHE A 138 -14.50 12.09 0.98
C PHE A 138 -13.72 10.77 0.94
N TYR A 139 -14.14 9.80 1.76
CA TYR A 139 -13.61 8.44 1.75
C TYR A 139 -14.26 7.62 0.64
N ILE A 140 -13.45 7.00 -0.22
CA ILE A 140 -13.91 6.14 -1.32
C ILE A 140 -13.32 4.74 -1.16
N GLY A 141 -14.15 3.73 -0.92
CA GLY A 141 -13.75 2.33 -0.74
C GLY A 141 -12.68 2.17 0.33
N SER A 142 -12.77 2.94 1.41
CA SER A 142 -11.72 3.08 2.42
C SER A 142 -12.28 2.79 3.80
N HIS A 143 -11.65 1.85 4.51
CA HIS A 143 -11.88 1.71 5.94
C HIS A 143 -11.29 2.91 6.68
N THR A 144 -12.02 3.42 7.66
CA THR A 144 -11.62 4.57 8.48
C THR A 144 -10.97 4.14 9.82
N GLY A 145 -10.25 3.03 9.78
CA GLY A 145 -9.54 2.45 10.93
C GLY A 145 -8.20 3.14 11.22
N GLY A 146 -7.61 2.81 12.38
CA GLY A 146 -6.47 3.52 12.95
C GLY A 146 -5.21 3.62 12.07
N GLN A 147 -4.97 2.68 11.14
CA GLN A 147 -3.81 2.82 10.25
C GLN A 147 -4.00 4.01 9.28
N VAL A 148 -5.16 4.13 8.64
CA VAL A 148 -5.47 5.20 7.67
C VAL A 148 -5.67 6.54 8.37
N THR A 149 -6.14 6.52 9.61
CA THR A 149 -6.54 7.74 10.34
C THR A 149 -5.55 8.17 11.42
N THR A 150 -4.37 7.55 11.47
CA THR A 150 -3.37 7.79 12.53
C THR A 150 -3.97 7.61 13.93
N ARG A 151 -4.67 6.49 14.14
CA ARG A 151 -5.46 6.19 15.35
C ARG A 151 -6.48 7.30 15.63
N TRP A 152 -7.23 7.68 14.59
CA TRP A 152 -8.25 8.73 14.61
C TRP A 152 -7.76 10.13 14.98
N GLN A 153 -6.45 10.38 14.93
CA GLN A 153 -5.90 11.73 15.11
C GLN A 153 -6.01 12.58 13.85
N VAL A 154 -6.01 11.95 12.67
CA VAL A 154 -6.03 12.63 11.36
C VAL A 154 -7.02 11.93 10.42
N PRO A 155 -8.18 12.54 10.09
CA PRO A 155 -8.72 13.74 10.70
C PRO A 155 -9.17 13.45 12.15
N ARG A 156 -9.25 14.50 12.97
CA ARG A 156 -9.77 14.40 14.34
C ARG A 156 -11.25 13.94 14.33
N PRO A 157 -11.72 13.25 15.38
CA PRO A 157 -13.12 12.87 15.49
C PRO A 157 -14.01 14.12 15.42
N GLY A 158 -15.18 13.99 14.77
CA GLY A 158 -16.09 15.11 14.53
C GLY A 158 -15.91 15.82 13.19
N LYS A 159 -14.81 15.58 12.46
CA LYS A 159 -14.65 16.06 11.07
C LYS A 159 -15.79 15.48 10.20
N PRO A 160 -16.56 16.31 9.47
CA PRO A 160 -17.60 15.80 8.58
C PRO A 160 -16.98 15.02 7.41
N VAL A 161 -17.66 13.95 7.01
CA VAL A 161 -17.20 13.09 5.91
C VAL A 161 -18.31 12.77 4.93
N ILE A 162 -17.93 12.51 3.68
CA ILE A 162 -18.72 11.70 2.75
C ILE A 162 -18.05 10.32 2.72
N HIS A 163 -18.83 9.25 2.70
CA HIS A 163 -18.29 7.90 2.67
C HIS A 163 -18.98 7.11 1.56
N LEU A 164 -18.19 6.66 0.58
CA LEU A 164 -18.59 5.71 -0.44
C LEU A 164 -17.97 4.35 -0.14
N ASP A 165 -18.79 3.33 0.12
CA ASP A 165 -18.31 1.97 0.34
C ASP A 165 -19.31 0.93 -0.19
N ILE A 166 -18.81 -0.24 -0.58
CA ILE A 166 -19.65 -1.37 -1.00
C ILE A 166 -20.26 -2.07 0.21
N ASP A 167 -19.61 -1.99 1.38
CA ASP A 167 -20.13 -2.50 2.64
C ASP A 167 -20.82 -1.38 3.44
N ALA A 168 -22.14 -1.46 3.53
CA ALA A 168 -22.95 -0.49 4.27
C ALA A 168 -22.56 -0.36 5.75
N ARG A 169 -21.89 -1.36 6.34
CA ARG A 169 -21.43 -1.33 7.75
C ARG A 169 -20.27 -0.36 7.98
N GLU A 170 -19.57 0.06 6.93
CA GLU A 170 -18.47 1.02 7.04
C GLU A 170 -18.97 2.47 7.10
N ILE A 171 -20.16 2.74 6.56
CA ILE A 171 -20.76 4.07 6.52
C ILE A 171 -21.09 4.54 7.94
N GLY A 172 -20.54 5.68 8.34
CA GLY A 172 -20.77 6.27 9.67
C GLY A 172 -20.07 5.54 10.82
N ARG A 173 -19.21 4.56 10.53
CA ARG A 173 -18.59 3.71 11.55
C ARG A 173 -17.68 4.47 12.53
N ASN A 174 -16.93 5.46 12.05
CA ASN A 174 -15.92 6.19 12.84
C ASN A 174 -16.08 7.72 12.84
N TYR A 175 -16.81 8.28 11.88
CA TYR A 175 -16.92 9.73 11.67
C TYR A 175 -18.37 10.14 11.38
N PRO A 176 -18.77 11.39 11.70
CA PRO A 176 -20.09 11.90 11.34
C PRO A 176 -20.22 12.03 9.82
N THR A 177 -20.94 11.09 9.22
CA THR A 177 -21.19 11.04 7.78
C THR A 177 -22.29 12.03 7.38
N LYS A 178 -21.94 13.03 6.57
CA LYS A 178 -22.88 13.97 5.96
C LYS A 178 -23.71 13.31 4.86
N CYS A 179 -23.07 12.47 4.06
CA CYS A 179 -23.72 11.66 3.02
C CYS A 179 -22.99 10.31 2.89
N GLY A 180 -23.78 9.23 2.85
CA GLY A 180 -23.30 7.86 2.69
C GLY A 180 -23.75 7.28 1.36
N LEU A 181 -22.80 6.81 0.57
CA LEU A 181 -23.04 6.18 -0.73
C LEU A 181 -22.72 4.69 -0.60
N VAL A 182 -23.76 3.85 -0.66
CA VAL A 182 -23.57 2.38 -0.64
C VAL A 182 -23.53 1.89 -2.08
N GLY A 183 -22.39 1.39 -2.53
CA GLY A 183 -22.22 0.91 -3.91
C GLY A 183 -20.77 0.60 -4.29
N ASP A 184 -20.59 0.05 -5.49
CA ASP A 184 -19.26 -0.18 -6.07
C ASP A 184 -18.59 1.15 -6.43
N ALA A 185 -17.32 1.31 -6.07
CA ALA A 185 -16.60 2.57 -6.25
C ALA A 185 -16.61 3.04 -7.70
N LYS A 186 -16.34 2.16 -8.67
CA LYS A 186 -16.34 2.49 -10.11
C LYS A 186 -17.71 2.94 -10.59
N THR A 187 -18.77 2.18 -10.28
CA THR A 187 -20.14 2.53 -10.68
C THR A 187 -20.57 3.86 -10.09
N VAL A 188 -20.40 4.07 -8.77
CA VAL A 188 -20.88 5.28 -8.11
C VAL A 188 -20.06 6.51 -8.54
N LEU A 189 -18.76 6.39 -8.73
CA LEU A 189 -17.96 7.48 -9.30
C LEU A 189 -18.39 7.81 -10.73
N GLY A 190 -18.79 6.82 -11.53
CA GLY A 190 -19.44 7.04 -12.82
C GLY A 190 -20.72 7.88 -12.70
N GLN A 191 -21.63 7.50 -11.79
CA GLN A 191 -22.86 8.28 -11.51
C GLN A 191 -22.52 9.71 -11.09
N MET A 192 -21.52 9.89 -10.22
CA MET A 192 -21.07 11.21 -9.79
C MET A 192 -20.51 12.03 -10.95
N LEU A 193 -19.69 11.43 -11.83
CA LEU A 193 -19.10 12.11 -12.98
C LEU A 193 -20.16 12.59 -13.99
N GLU A 194 -21.20 11.77 -14.22
CA GLU A 194 -22.34 12.10 -15.07
C GLU A 194 -23.17 13.25 -14.49
N ALA A 195 -23.40 13.25 -13.18
CA ALA A 195 -24.23 14.26 -12.50
C ALA A 195 -23.46 15.53 -12.09
N ALA A 196 -22.14 15.45 -11.95
CA ALA A 196 -21.32 16.57 -11.46
C ALA A 196 -21.31 17.74 -12.44
N GLY A 197 -21.54 18.95 -11.91
CA GLY A 197 -21.10 20.19 -12.55
C GLY A 197 -19.61 20.45 -12.30
N SER A 198 -19.22 21.72 -12.40
CA SER A 198 -17.90 22.23 -11.98
C SER A 198 -18.01 23.19 -10.80
N GLY A 199 -19.05 23.02 -9.97
CA GLY A 199 -19.30 23.84 -8.79
C GLY A 199 -18.15 23.77 -7.77
N GLY A 200 -17.80 24.90 -7.18
CA GLY A 200 -16.72 25.00 -6.18
C GLY A 200 -15.30 24.84 -6.73
N ALA A 201 -15.12 24.40 -7.97
CA ALA A 201 -13.80 24.08 -8.52
C ALA A 201 -12.91 25.32 -8.68
N ALA A 202 -13.49 26.46 -9.09
CA ALA A 202 -12.76 27.71 -9.25
C ALA A 202 -12.38 28.32 -7.88
N GLU A 203 -13.25 28.15 -6.89
CA GLU A 203 -13.08 28.67 -5.53
C GLU A 203 -12.01 27.92 -4.73
N ARG A 204 -11.63 26.70 -5.16
CA ARG A 204 -10.63 25.84 -4.49
C ARG A 204 -9.18 26.19 -4.82
N ALA A 205 -8.91 27.15 -5.71
CA ALA A 205 -7.53 27.53 -6.07
C ALA A 205 -6.64 27.88 -4.85
N PRO A 206 -7.10 28.68 -3.85
CA PRO A 206 -6.29 28.96 -2.65
C PRO A 206 -5.96 27.71 -1.84
N TRP A 207 -6.91 26.77 -1.74
CA TRP A 207 -6.69 25.49 -1.06
C TRP A 207 -5.66 24.63 -1.78
N LEU A 208 -5.76 24.52 -3.10
CA LEU A 208 -4.79 23.78 -3.90
C LEU A 208 -3.39 24.40 -3.80
N ASP A 209 -3.27 25.73 -3.77
CA ASP A 209 -2.00 26.43 -3.60
C ASP A 209 -1.36 26.08 -2.25
N GLN A 210 -2.15 26.10 -1.18
CA GLN A 210 -1.72 25.70 0.16
C GLN A 210 -1.26 24.23 0.20
N VAL A 211 -2.03 23.31 -0.40
CA VAL A 211 -1.68 21.88 -0.47
C VAL A 211 -0.41 21.64 -1.27
N ARG A 212 -0.20 22.35 -2.39
CA ARG A 212 1.07 22.28 -3.13
C ARG A 212 2.24 22.73 -2.27
N GLY A 213 2.05 23.77 -1.46
CA GLY A 213 3.01 24.19 -0.42
C GLY A 213 3.37 23.05 0.53
N PHE A 214 2.38 22.34 1.07
CA PHE A 214 2.63 21.19 1.96
C PHE A 214 3.45 20.09 1.31
N VAL A 215 3.16 19.77 0.05
CA VAL A 215 3.90 18.75 -0.71
C VAL A 215 5.35 19.19 -0.95
N GLN A 216 5.57 20.46 -1.29
CA GLN A 216 6.90 21.04 -1.48
C GLN A 216 7.71 21.03 -0.18
N GLU A 217 7.11 21.48 0.93
CA GLU A 217 7.71 21.44 2.27
C GLU A 217 8.11 20.02 2.66
N TRP A 218 7.22 19.04 2.45
CA TRP A 218 7.52 17.64 2.73
C TRP A 218 8.71 17.14 1.90
N ARG A 219 8.69 17.34 0.57
CA ARG A 219 9.77 16.92 -0.32
C ARG A 219 11.11 17.54 0.09
N ALA A 220 11.13 18.83 0.41
CA ALA A 220 12.31 19.53 0.90
C ALA A 220 12.81 18.94 2.24
N SER A 221 11.91 18.62 3.17
CA SER A 221 12.26 18.09 4.49
C SER A 221 12.95 16.72 4.45
N VAL A 222 12.66 15.91 3.44
CA VAL A 222 13.21 14.55 3.29
C VAL A 222 14.36 14.46 2.28
N ALA A 223 14.60 15.50 1.49
CA ALA A 223 15.57 15.51 0.39
C ALA A 223 16.97 15.09 0.84
N ALA A 224 17.46 15.62 1.97
CA ALA A 224 18.79 15.27 2.48
C ALA A 224 18.95 13.77 2.81
N ASN A 225 17.88 13.10 3.24
CA ASN A 225 17.91 11.66 3.53
C ASN A 225 17.78 10.82 2.25
N VAL A 226 16.88 11.23 1.37
CA VAL A 226 16.61 10.61 0.07
C VAL A 226 17.84 10.69 -0.84
N ASP A 227 18.57 11.81 -0.78
CA ASP A 227 19.76 12.09 -1.58
C ASP A 227 21.08 11.76 -0.89
N SER A 228 21.01 11.13 0.28
CA SER A 228 22.20 10.79 1.07
C SER A 228 23.10 9.78 0.34
N ASP A 229 24.40 10.06 0.37
CA ASP A 229 25.48 9.13 0.01
C ASP A 229 26.14 8.51 1.26
N ALA A 230 25.43 8.48 2.40
CA ALA A 230 25.95 7.87 3.62
C ALA A 230 26.17 6.35 3.48
N VAL A 231 27.19 5.86 4.20
CA VAL A 231 27.52 4.44 4.35
C VAL A 231 27.60 4.14 5.86
N PRO A 232 26.82 3.18 6.40
CA PRO A 232 25.80 2.35 5.74
C PRO A 232 24.65 3.15 5.10
N MET A 233 24.02 2.58 4.08
CA MET A 233 23.01 3.28 3.28
C MET A 233 21.75 3.61 4.08
N ARG A 234 21.16 4.76 3.80
CA ARG A 234 19.83 5.12 4.31
C ARG A 234 18.72 4.37 3.55
N PRO A 235 17.70 3.81 4.21
CA PRO A 235 16.56 3.19 3.53
C PRO A 235 15.82 4.14 2.58
N GLU A 236 15.80 5.44 2.86
CA GLU A 236 15.21 6.46 1.97
C GLU A 236 15.90 6.50 0.60
N ARG A 237 17.22 6.35 0.56
CA ARG A 237 18.00 6.24 -0.68
C ARG A 237 17.65 4.96 -1.44
N VAL A 238 17.45 3.84 -0.75
CA VAL A 238 16.98 2.58 -1.36
C VAL A 238 15.61 2.78 -2.03
N CYS A 239 14.66 3.42 -1.33
CA CYS A 239 13.33 3.73 -1.89
C CYS A 239 13.39 4.63 -3.11
N ARG A 240 14.30 5.62 -3.14
CA ARG A 240 14.52 6.48 -4.30
C ARG A 240 14.93 5.67 -5.53
N GLU A 241 15.90 4.77 -5.38
CA GLU A 241 16.37 3.96 -6.51
C GLU A 241 15.32 2.94 -6.95
N ILE A 242 14.54 2.36 -6.02
CA ILE A 242 13.37 1.54 -6.36
C ILE A 242 12.38 2.36 -7.21
N SER A 243 12.06 3.59 -6.79
CA SER A 243 11.13 4.48 -7.51
C SER A 243 11.59 4.73 -8.95
N ARG A 244 12.89 4.96 -9.14
CA ARG A 244 13.51 5.19 -10.46
C ARG A 244 13.52 3.95 -11.33
N ALA A 245 13.80 2.79 -10.75
CA ALA A 245 13.97 1.53 -11.47
C ALA A 245 12.64 0.83 -11.84
N LEU A 246 11.57 0.98 -11.05
CA LEU A 246 10.32 0.25 -11.25
C LEU A 246 9.67 0.59 -12.61
N PRO A 247 9.60 -0.32 -13.60
CA PRO A 247 9.01 0.02 -14.90
C PRO A 247 7.49 0.22 -14.82
N GLU A 248 6.86 0.54 -15.95
CA GLU A 248 5.40 0.48 -16.09
C GLU A 248 4.87 -0.90 -15.68
N ARG A 249 3.65 -0.93 -15.13
CA ARG A 249 2.95 -2.17 -14.73
C ARG A 249 3.69 -3.02 -13.69
N ALA A 250 4.79 -2.54 -13.11
CA ALA A 250 5.51 -3.25 -12.06
C ALA A 250 4.67 -3.35 -10.79
N VAL A 251 4.86 -4.44 -10.04
CA VAL A 251 4.25 -4.64 -8.73
C VAL A 251 5.33 -4.58 -7.67
N LEU A 252 5.24 -3.57 -6.81
CA LEU A 252 6.00 -3.53 -5.57
C LEU A 252 5.21 -4.28 -4.50
N VAL A 253 5.87 -5.23 -3.84
CA VAL A 253 5.34 -5.91 -2.67
C VAL A 253 6.14 -5.46 -1.47
N CYS A 254 5.49 -5.02 -0.39
CA CYS A 254 6.20 -4.66 0.82
C CYS A 254 5.79 -5.51 2.02
N ASP A 255 6.79 -5.84 2.84
CA ASP A 255 6.56 -6.41 4.16
C ASP A 255 5.98 -5.33 5.11
N THR A 256 5.75 -5.72 6.36
CA THR A 256 5.26 -4.81 7.39
C THR A 256 6.39 -4.05 8.10
N GLY A 257 6.02 -3.28 9.12
CA GLY A 257 6.95 -2.42 9.85
C GLY A 257 7.52 -1.30 8.99
N HIS A 258 8.80 -0.95 9.21
CA HIS A 258 9.38 0.18 8.50
C HIS A 258 9.47 -0.03 6.98
N SER A 259 9.59 -1.27 6.46
CA SER A 259 9.51 -1.51 5.01
C SER A 259 8.20 -1.01 4.42
N GLY A 260 7.08 -1.28 5.11
CA GLY A 260 5.77 -0.76 4.73
C GLY A 260 5.67 0.77 4.85
N ILE A 261 6.25 1.36 5.90
CA ILE A 261 6.26 2.82 6.11
C ILE A 261 7.08 3.53 5.03
N TRP A 262 8.30 3.07 4.76
CA TRP A 262 9.16 3.63 3.71
C TRP A 262 8.55 3.44 2.32
N CYS A 263 7.90 2.31 2.03
CA CYS A 263 7.13 2.16 0.79
C CYS A 263 6.00 3.19 0.65
N GLY A 264 5.25 3.44 1.73
CA GLY A 264 4.16 4.43 1.73
C GLY A 264 4.66 5.87 1.58
N ALA A 265 5.74 6.22 2.29
CA ALA A 265 6.23 7.58 2.40
C ALA A 265 7.22 7.97 1.30
N MET A 266 8.13 7.07 0.91
CA MET A 266 9.34 7.37 0.15
C MET A 266 9.42 6.76 -1.25
N VAL A 267 8.66 5.69 -1.55
CA VAL A 267 8.59 5.19 -2.92
C VAL A 267 7.60 6.02 -3.71
N ASP A 268 7.98 6.51 -4.89
CA ASP A 268 7.12 7.21 -5.83
C ASP A 268 6.70 6.29 -6.99
N PHE A 269 5.40 6.26 -7.28
CA PHE A 269 4.88 5.68 -8.52
C PHE A 269 4.66 6.78 -9.55
N THR A 270 5.52 6.79 -10.56
CA THR A 270 5.61 7.84 -11.59
C THR A 270 5.17 7.35 -12.96
N ARG A 271 4.89 6.05 -13.10
CA ARG A 271 4.58 5.39 -14.36
C ARG A 271 3.24 4.65 -14.32
N PRO A 272 2.47 4.63 -15.42
CA PRO A 272 1.18 3.97 -15.46
C PRO A 272 1.20 2.49 -15.06
N GLY A 273 0.14 2.06 -14.38
CA GLY A 273 -0.11 0.66 -14.05
C GLY A 273 0.75 0.09 -12.91
N GLN A 274 1.64 0.87 -12.30
CA GLN A 274 2.39 0.45 -11.11
C GLN A 274 1.45 0.17 -9.93
N ARG A 275 1.73 -0.88 -9.16
CA ARG A 275 0.86 -1.34 -8.06
C ARG A 275 1.65 -1.60 -6.79
N LEU A 276 1.01 -1.37 -5.65
CA LEU A 276 1.52 -1.81 -4.35
C LEU A 276 0.65 -2.96 -3.84
N ILE A 277 1.28 -4.04 -3.41
CA ILE A 277 0.67 -5.08 -2.57
C ILE A 277 1.43 -5.08 -1.25
N ARG A 278 0.73 -5.15 -0.12
CA ARG A 278 1.36 -4.97 1.20
C ARG A 278 0.91 -6.00 2.22
N CYS A 279 1.78 -6.25 3.20
CA CYS A 279 1.47 -7.04 4.39
C CYS A 279 0.55 -6.31 5.39
N ALA A 280 -0.36 -7.05 6.05
CA ALA A 280 -1.31 -6.57 7.06
C ALA A 280 -0.85 -6.75 8.51
N GLY A 281 0.42 -6.45 8.80
CA GLY A 281 0.96 -6.58 10.16
C GLY A 281 1.54 -7.95 10.50
N SER A 282 1.49 -8.92 9.58
CA SER A 282 2.14 -10.23 9.72
C SER A 282 3.58 -10.18 9.19
N LEU A 283 4.54 -9.89 10.07
CA LEU A 283 5.97 -9.84 9.70
C LEU A 283 6.40 -11.11 8.94
N GLY A 284 7.07 -10.92 7.82
CA GLY A 284 7.60 -11.99 6.96
C GLY A 284 6.72 -12.35 5.77
N TRP A 285 5.48 -11.84 5.72
CA TRP A 285 4.57 -12.12 4.61
C TRP A 285 5.07 -11.58 3.26
N GLY A 286 5.90 -10.54 3.25
CA GLY A 286 6.27 -9.81 2.02
C GLY A 286 6.87 -10.69 0.94
N PHE A 287 7.77 -11.61 1.31
CA PHE A 287 8.45 -12.49 0.36
C PHE A 287 7.52 -13.56 -0.25
N PRO A 288 6.85 -14.43 0.53
CA PRO A 288 5.91 -15.41 -0.05
C PRO A 288 4.72 -14.74 -0.75
N GLY A 289 4.27 -13.56 -0.26
CA GLY A 289 3.29 -12.75 -0.96
C GLY A 289 3.75 -12.34 -2.36
N ALA A 290 5.02 -11.94 -2.51
CA ALA A 290 5.60 -11.58 -3.81
C ALA A 290 5.77 -12.77 -4.75
N LEU A 291 6.05 -13.98 -4.23
CA LEU A 291 6.01 -15.21 -5.02
C LEU A 291 4.62 -15.43 -5.62
N GLY A 292 3.57 -15.34 -4.80
CA GLY A 292 2.19 -15.45 -5.26
C GLY A 292 1.82 -14.41 -6.32
N VAL A 293 2.24 -13.16 -6.14
CA VAL A 293 2.06 -12.09 -7.14
C VAL A 293 2.74 -12.43 -8.46
N LYS A 294 3.98 -12.92 -8.41
CA LYS A 294 4.72 -13.30 -9.62
C LYS A 294 4.09 -14.50 -10.33
N CYS A 295 3.55 -15.47 -9.59
CA CYS A 295 2.77 -16.57 -10.16
C CYS A 295 1.48 -16.09 -10.83
N ALA A 296 0.78 -15.12 -10.23
CA ALA A 296 -0.44 -14.54 -10.79
C ALA A 296 -0.18 -13.61 -11.99
N LEU A 297 0.99 -12.98 -12.05
CA LEU A 297 1.40 -12.01 -13.05
C LEU A 297 2.82 -12.35 -13.59
N PRO A 298 2.98 -13.46 -14.35
CA PRO A 298 4.29 -13.96 -14.75
C PRO A 298 5.10 -12.97 -15.59
N ASP A 299 4.43 -12.14 -16.39
CA ASP A 299 5.06 -11.14 -17.26
C ASP A 299 5.33 -9.81 -16.55
N ALA A 300 4.72 -9.56 -15.39
CA ALA A 300 4.92 -8.32 -14.66
C ALA A 300 6.27 -8.35 -13.92
N PRO A 301 7.03 -7.25 -13.92
CA PRO A 301 8.15 -7.07 -13.01
C PRO A 301 7.64 -7.01 -11.57
N VAL A 302 8.16 -7.88 -10.70
CA VAL A 302 7.78 -7.96 -9.29
C VAL A 302 9.00 -7.70 -8.42
N VAL A 303 8.92 -6.67 -7.59
CA VAL A 303 9.95 -6.31 -6.61
C VAL A 303 9.35 -6.47 -5.22
N CYS A 304 9.99 -7.24 -4.36
CA CYS A 304 9.67 -7.33 -2.94
C CYS A 304 10.64 -6.42 -2.16
N PHE A 305 10.13 -5.52 -1.32
CA PHE A 305 10.93 -4.74 -0.38
C PHE A 305 10.63 -5.21 1.05
N ALA A 306 11.61 -5.84 1.68
CA ALA A 306 11.50 -6.44 3.01
C ALA A 306 12.72 -6.06 3.87
N GLY A 307 12.53 -6.01 5.19
CA GLY A 307 13.65 -6.00 6.13
C GLY A 307 14.24 -7.40 6.27
N ASP A 308 15.50 -7.48 6.69
CA ASP A 308 16.17 -8.73 7.08
C ASP A 308 15.35 -9.56 8.07
N GLY A 309 14.82 -8.94 9.14
CA GLY A 309 13.97 -9.60 10.13
C GLY A 309 12.71 -10.25 9.56
N GLY A 310 12.07 -9.60 8.59
CA GLY A 310 10.94 -10.18 7.86
C GLY A 310 11.38 -11.30 6.92
N PHE A 311 12.49 -11.10 6.22
CA PHE A 311 13.00 -12.07 5.25
C PHE A 311 13.35 -13.42 5.88
N TYR A 312 13.85 -13.44 7.13
CA TYR A 312 14.15 -14.67 7.85
C TYR A 312 12.97 -15.64 8.00
N TYR A 313 11.72 -15.15 8.11
CA TYR A 313 10.55 -16.00 8.37
C TYR A 313 10.31 -17.05 7.28
N HIS A 314 10.60 -16.70 6.03
CA HIS A 314 10.31 -17.53 4.86
C HIS A 314 11.51 -17.62 3.91
N LEU A 315 12.73 -17.48 4.44
CA LEU A 315 13.98 -17.54 3.68
C LEU A 315 14.10 -18.82 2.83
N ALA A 316 13.60 -19.95 3.35
CA ALA A 316 13.61 -21.23 2.66
C ALA A 316 12.82 -21.22 1.34
N GLU A 317 11.86 -20.30 1.16
CA GLU A 317 11.10 -20.16 -0.09
C GLU A 317 11.96 -19.66 -1.27
N LEU A 318 13.22 -19.28 -1.04
CA LEU A 318 14.20 -19.11 -2.11
C LEU A 318 14.41 -20.41 -2.91
N GLU A 319 14.37 -21.56 -2.25
CA GLU A 319 14.41 -22.87 -2.92
C GLU A 319 13.20 -23.03 -3.84
N THR A 320 12.00 -22.75 -3.34
CA THR A 320 10.75 -22.79 -4.12
C THR A 320 10.85 -21.87 -5.33
N ALA A 321 11.33 -20.64 -5.14
CA ALA A 321 11.48 -19.66 -6.21
C ALA A 321 12.44 -20.17 -7.30
N ALA A 322 13.58 -20.74 -6.92
CA ALA A 322 14.56 -21.29 -7.84
C ALA A 322 14.03 -22.51 -8.60
N ARG A 323 13.46 -23.50 -7.87
CA ARG A 323 12.97 -24.76 -8.43
C ARG A 323 11.81 -24.55 -9.42
N TYR A 324 10.94 -23.58 -9.18
CA TYR A 324 9.82 -23.25 -10.08
C TYR A 324 10.10 -22.09 -11.05
N GLY A 325 11.27 -21.47 -11.01
CA GLY A 325 11.60 -20.33 -11.88
C GLY A 325 10.70 -19.10 -11.65
N ILE A 326 10.35 -18.82 -10.40
CA ILE A 326 9.51 -17.67 -10.02
C ILE A 326 10.40 -16.41 -10.00
N ASN A 327 10.53 -15.76 -11.16
CA ASN A 327 11.51 -14.71 -11.39
C ASN A 327 11.08 -13.33 -10.84
N LEU A 328 11.19 -13.17 -9.53
CA LEU A 328 11.05 -11.90 -8.81
C LEU A 328 12.39 -11.35 -8.32
N VAL A 329 12.42 -10.06 -7.98
CA VAL A 329 13.54 -9.41 -7.30
C VAL A 329 13.16 -9.15 -5.85
N VAL A 330 13.97 -9.59 -4.90
CA VAL A 330 13.82 -9.27 -3.47
C VAL A 330 14.91 -8.28 -3.09
N VAL A 331 14.52 -7.09 -2.65
CA VAL A 331 15.41 -6.09 -2.05
C VAL A 331 15.30 -6.20 -0.54
N VAL A 332 16.38 -6.63 0.10
CA VAL A 332 16.48 -6.77 1.55
C VAL A 332 17.13 -5.53 2.12
N ASN A 333 16.36 -4.78 2.93
CA ASN A 333 16.87 -3.72 3.79
C ASN A 333 17.56 -4.36 5.00
N ASN A 334 18.84 -4.71 4.84
CA ASN A 334 19.64 -5.43 5.82
C ASN A 334 20.40 -4.46 6.72
N ASN A 335 19.76 -4.08 7.82
CA ASN A 335 20.37 -3.24 8.86
C ASN A 335 20.85 -4.06 10.07
N GLY A 336 20.66 -5.37 10.06
CA GLY A 336 20.98 -6.26 11.16
C GLY A 336 20.09 -6.02 12.38
N ALA A 337 18.83 -5.59 12.19
CA ALA A 337 17.99 -5.17 13.31
C ALA A 337 16.47 -5.14 13.03
N LEU A 338 15.67 -5.49 14.04
CA LEU A 338 14.27 -5.05 14.15
C LEU A 338 14.21 -3.60 14.64
N ASN A 339 14.73 -2.67 13.84
CA ASN A 339 14.98 -1.31 14.30
C ASN A 339 13.72 -0.52 14.71
N GLN A 340 12.54 -0.92 14.25
CA GLN A 340 11.26 -0.35 14.70
C GLN A 340 10.99 -0.59 16.19
N GLU A 341 11.57 -1.64 16.77
CA GLU A 341 11.39 -1.98 18.18
C GLU A 341 12.28 -1.14 19.11
N ILE A 342 13.37 -0.52 18.59
CA ILE A 342 14.33 0.24 19.40
C ILE A 342 13.64 1.26 20.33
N PRO A 343 12.72 2.14 19.87
CA PRO A 343 12.09 3.12 20.76
C PRO A 343 11.18 2.47 21.83
N HIS A 344 10.62 1.29 21.53
CA HIS A 344 9.79 0.54 22.48
C HIS A 344 10.64 -0.10 23.58
N PHE A 345 11.80 -0.67 23.20
CA PHE A 345 12.77 -1.21 24.14
C PHE A 345 13.39 -0.07 24.97
N ASP A 346 13.93 0.98 24.36
CA ASP A 346 14.50 2.14 25.05
C ASP A 346 13.54 2.65 26.13
N LYS A 347 12.27 2.87 25.77
CA LYS A 347 11.24 3.31 26.73
C LYS A 347 11.01 2.31 27.87
N SER A 348 11.01 1.00 27.56
CA SER A 348 10.77 -0.06 28.55
C SER A 348 11.92 -0.19 29.55
N TYR A 349 13.14 0.17 29.15
CA TYR A 349 14.34 0.20 30.00
C TYR A 349 14.69 1.61 30.51
N GLY A 350 13.72 2.54 30.56
CA GLY A 350 13.93 3.87 31.14
C GLY A 350 14.86 4.80 30.34
N GLY A 351 15.07 4.50 29.05
CA GLY A 351 15.91 5.27 28.13
C GLY A 351 17.36 4.79 28.01
N ASP A 352 17.77 3.79 28.81
CA ASP A 352 19.14 3.26 28.81
C ASP A 352 19.12 1.72 28.85
N PRO A 353 18.84 1.05 27.71
CA PRO A 353 18.88 -0.40 27.66
C PRO A 353 20.32 -0.89 27.86
N ASP A 354 20.46 -1.88 28.75
CA ASP A 354 21.69 -2.64 28.92
C ASP A 354 22.05 -3.43 27.64
N GLU A 355 23.21 -4.09 27.66
CA GLU A 355 23.70 -4.85 26.50
C GLU A 355 22.70 -5.93 26.04
N ARG A 356 22.08 -6.66 26.98
CA ARG A 356 21.04 -7.64 26.67
C ARG A 356 19.82 -7.00 26.01
N GLY A 357 19.38 -5.83 26.49
CA GLY A 357 18.29 -5.08 25.89
C GLY A 357 18.56 -4.70 24.43
N ARG A 358 19.83 -4.46 24.05
CA ARG A 358 20.25 -4.16 22.68
C ARG A 358 20.33 -5.41 21.81
N GLU A 359 20.72 -6.55 22.38
CA GLU A 359 20.73 -7.84 21.68
C GLU A 359 19.31 -8.31 21.28
N MET A 360 18.26 -7.93 22.01
CA MET A 360 16.88 -8.38 21.77
C MET A 360 16.31 -8.00 20.40
N TRP A 361 16.81 -6.91 19.79
CA TRP A 361 16.39 -6.45 18.46
C TRP A 361 17.51 -6.54 17.43
N GLY A 362 18.74 -6.84 17.84
CA GLY A 362 19.91 -6.93 16.97
C GLY A 362 20.10 -8.31 16.38
N PHE A 363 20.55 -8.36 15.13
CA PHE A 363 20.92 -9.58 14.43
C PHE A 363 22.40 -9.60 14.07
N SER A 364 22.94 -10.79 13.90
CA SER A 364 24.22 -10.97 13.23
C SER A 364 24.16 -10.44 11.80
N LYS A 365 25.26 -9.83 11.33
CA LYS A 365 25.38 -9.35 9.95
C LYS A 365 25.54 -10.54 9.00
N VAL A 366 24.41 -11.04 8.49
CA VAL A 366 24.36 -12.11 7.49
C VAL A 366 24.43 -11.51 6.09
N ASP A 367 25.21 -12.16 5.22
CA ASP A 367 25.25 -11.91 3.79
C ASP A 367 24.22 -12.82 3.10
N PHE A 368 23.05 -12.26 2.80
CA PHE A 368 21.94 -13.00 2.19
C PHE A 368 22.23 -13.39 0.74
N THR A 369 23.23 -12.80 0.09
CA THR A 369 23.60 -13.16 -1.29
C THR A 369 24.12 -14.59 -1.36
N LYS A 370 24.98 -14.98 -0.42
CA LYS A 370 25.50 -16.35 -0.31
C LYS A 370 24.41 -17.38 -0.02
N VAL A 371 23.43 -17.00 0.82
CA VAL A 371 22.27 -17.85 1.10
C VAL A 371 21.43 -18.03 -0.16
N ALA A 372 21.16 -16.94 -0.87
CA ALA A 372 20.42 -16.97 -2.14
C ALA A 372 21.11 -17.87 -3.17
N GLU A 373 22.42 -17.74 -3.34
CA GLU A 373 23.22 -18.56 -4.25
C GLU A 373 23.18 -20.04 -3.86
N SER A 374 23.31 -20.37 -2.57
CA SER A 374 23.22 -21.74 -2.07
C SER A 374 21.86 -22.39 -2.31
N LEU A 375 20.80 -21.59 -2.42
CA LEU A 375 19.43 -22.04 -2.70
C LEU A 375 19.04 -21.90 -4.18
N GLY A 376 20.00 -21.61 -5.07
CA GLY A 376 19.78 -21.55 -6.52
C GLY A 376 19.25 -20.22 -7.05
N CYS A 377 19.18 -19.18 -6.23
CA CYS A 377 18.87 -17.81 -6.64
C CYS A 377 20.14 -17.03 -7.03
N ALA A 378 19.98 -15.85 -7.65
CA ALA A 378 21.09 -14.92 -7.83
C ALA A 378 21.22 -13.99 -6.62
N GLY A 379 22.44 -13.70 -6.20
CA GLY A 379 22.73 -12.73 -5.14
C GLY A 379 23.41 -11.47 -5.71
N LEU A 380 23.02 -10.29 -5.23
CA LEU A 380 23.68 -9.01 -5.52
C LEU A 380 23.87 -8.25 -4.20
N ARG A 381 25.12 -8.05 -3.78
CA ARG A 381 25.43 -7.30 -2.56
C ARG A 381 25.55 -5.82 -2.91
N VAL A 382 24.90 -4.97 -2.12
CA VAL A 382 24.99 -3.51 -2.25
C VAL A 382 25.41 -2.93 -0.90
N GLU A 383 26.58 -2.32 -0.85
CA GLU A 383 27.10 -1.63 0.35
C GLU A 383 27.15 -0.12 0.16
N GLU A 384 27.35 0.32 -1.09
CA GLU A 384 27.49 1.72 -1.47
C GLU A 384 26.23 2.26 -2.17
N PRO A 385 25.79 3.49 -1.89
CA PRO A 385 24.64 4.13 -2.53
C PRO A 385 24.70 4.19 -4.07
N ALA A 386 25.90 4.26 -4.63
CA ALA A 386 26.13 4.32 -6.08
C ALA A 386 25.78 2.99 -6.79
N ASP A 387 25.87 1.86 -6.08
CA ASP A 387 25.68 0.52 -6.66
C ASP A 387 24.21 0.08 -6.70
N MET A 388 23.33 0.78 -5.97
CA MET A 388 21.92 0.40 -5.85
C MET A 388 21.16 0.44 -7.18
N ALA A 389 21.33 1.51 -7.96
CA ALA A 389 20.66 1.65 -9.26
C ALA A 389 21.16 0.59 -10.28
N PRO A 390 22.48 0.41 -10.50
CA PRO A 390 22.99 -0.68 -11.34
C PRO A 390 22.53 -2.08 -10.89
N ALA A 391 22.44 -2.34 -9.58
CA ALA A 391 21.97 -3.61 -9.04
C ALA A 391 20.49 -3.88 -9.38
N LEU A 392 19.62 -2.87 -9.23
CA LEU A 392 18.20 -2.97 -9.60
C LEU A 392 18.00 -3.22 -11.09
N GLU A 393 18.69 -2.46 -11.94
CA GLU A 393 18.64 -2.63 -13.40
C GLU A 393 19.08 -4.04 -13.80
N LYS A 394 20.21 -4.49 -13.26
CA LYS A 394 20.73 -5.84 -13.50
C LYS A 394 19.74 -6.91 -13.03
N ALA A 395 19.19 -6.77 -11.83
CA ALA A 395 18.25 -7.74 -11.25
C ALA A 395 16.95 -7.85 -12.06
N LEU A 396 16.37 -6.71 -12.46
CA LEU A 396 15.13 -6.68 -13.25
C LEU A 396 15.31 -7.29 -14.66
N ALA A 397 16.52 -7.27 -15.20
CA ALA A 397 16.85 -7.91 -16.48
C ALA A 397 17.09 -9.44 -16.36
N MET A 398 17.31 -9.96 -15.15
CA MET A 398 17.56 -11.39 -14.95
C MET A 398 16.28 -12.21 -15.10
N LYS A 399 16.40 -13.36 -15.76
CA LYS A 399 15.33 -14.37 -15.89
C LYS A 399 15.47 -15.49 -14.85
N ARG A 400 15.80 -15.11 -13.61
CA ARG A 400 15.90 -15.99 -12.43
C ARG A 400 15.54 -15.19 -11.17
N PRO A 401 15.16 -15.82 -10.05
CA PRO A 401 14.94 -15.10 -8.80
C PRO A 401 16.24 -14.43 -8.32
N VAL A 402 16.14 -13.19 -7.85
CA VAL A 402 17.30 -12.38 -7.41
C VAL A 402 17.07 -11.85 -6.00
N VAL A 403 18.09 -11.94 -5.15
CA VAL A 403 18.17 -11.24 -3.86
C VAL A 403 19.21 -10.13 -3.98
N ILE A 404 18.76 -8.89 -3.85
CA ILE A 404 19.61 -7.72 -3.61
C ILE A 404 19.68 -7.54 -2.10
N ASP A 405 20.84 -7.82 -1.51
CA ASP A 405 21.10 -7.59 -0.10
C ASP A 405 21.75 -6.21 0.08
N THR A 406 21.00 -5.26 0.65
CA THR A 406 21.43 -3.86 0.82
C THR A 406 21.83 -3.60 2.26
N VAL A 407 23.11 -3.28 2.51
CA VAL A 407 23.60 -2.86 3.84
C VAL A 407 22.99 -1.51 4.18
N THR A 408 22.23 -1.44 5.27
CA THR A 408 21.58 -0.19 5.68
C THR A 408 21.85 0.18 7.13
N ASP A 409 21.69 1.45 7.45
CA ASP A 409 21.90 1.97 8.81
C ASP A 409 20.71 1.63 9.73
N HIS A 410 20.95 0.87 10.80
CA HIS A 410 19.92 0.56 11.80
C HIS A 410 19.42 1.79 12.56
N ARG A 411 20.19 2.89 12.57
CA ARG A 411 19.80 4.17 13.20
C ARG A 411 18.91 5.03 12.31
N ALA A 412 18.69 4.64 11.05
CA ALA A 412 17.75 5.32 10.19
C ALA A 412 16.31 4.89 10.56
N PHE A 413 15.54 5.85 11.10
CA PHE A 413 14.12 5.67 11.38
C PHE A 413 13.26 6.24 10.27
N SER A 414 12.08 5.64 10.07
CA SER A 414 11.11 6.19 9.13
C SER A 414 10.62 7.58 9.57
N PRO A 415 10.16 8.42 8.64
CA PRO A 415 9.69 9.76 8.97
C PRO A 415 8.58 9.77 10.03
N LYS A 416 8.60 10.80 10.87
CA LYS A 416 7.55 11.00 11.88
C LYS A 416 6.21 11.32 11.20
N THR A 417 5.17 10.67 11.68
CA THR A 417 3.79 10.93 11.26
C THR A 417 3.33 12.31 11.73
N TRP A 418 2.79 13.13 10.83
CA TRP A 418 2.13 14.39 11.21
C TRP A 418 0.79 14.09 11.87
N THR A 419 0.52 14.73 13.02
CA THR A 419 -0.72 14.57 13.81
C THR A 419 -1.41 15.90 14.15
N GLY A 420 -0.96 17.00 13.54
CA GLY A 420 -1.39 18.35 13.86
C GLY A 420 -0.33 19.14 14.62
N PRO A 421 -0.52 20.47 14.76
CA PRO A 421 0.12 21.26 15.80
C PRO A 421 -0.35 20.89 17.21
#